data_AF-A0A4Z2IJ51-F1
#
_entry.id   AF-A0A4Z2IJ51-F1
#
_cell.length_a   1.000
_cell.length_b   1.000
_cell.length_c   1.000
_cell.angle_alpha   90.00
_cell.angle_beta   90.00
_cell.angle_gamma   90.00
#
_symmetry.space_group_name_H-M   'P 1'
#
loop_
_entity.id
_entity.type
_entity.pdbx_description
1 polymer ?
#
loop_
_entity_poly.entity_id
_entity_poly.type
_entity_poly.pdbx_seq_one_letter_code
_entity_poly.pdbx_strand_id
1 'polypeptide(L)'
;MAAPLIMSNDLRNLDNSARFILQNKMAIAINQDPMGIQGRRLLKEKNHIEVYWRPLSHSASALVFLSRRTDMPSRYHTSLAKLKYDAGNYEAYDVFTDSTVKGLNATTEFTLSINPSGVVMWYVYPKQHSKETKTLHHQHKKASQFAFHKAEPAQLTVL
;
A
#
# COMPACT_ATOMS: atom_id res chain seq x y z
N MET A 1 9.12 -7.40 4.39
CA MET A 1 9.57 -8.76 4.00
C MET A 1 8.32 -9.60 3.68
N ALA A 2 8.43 -10.60 2.80
CA ALA A 2 7.36 -11.53 2.42
C ALA A 2 7.19 -12.65 3.47
N ALA A 3 7.01 -12.26 4.73
CA ALA A 3 6.98 -13.19 5.86
C ALA A 3 5.56 -13.76 6.06
N PRO A 4 5.42 -14.98 6.61
CA PRO A 4 4.15 -15.49 7.12
C PRO A 4 3.53 -14.50 8.13
N LEU A 5 2.24 -14.20 8.00
CA LEU A 5 1.49 -13.35 8.93
C LEU A 5 0.78 -14.22 9.99
N ILE A 6 1.55 -14.77 10.92
CA ILE A 6 1.04 -15.58 12.03
C ILE A 6 0.91 -14.67 13.27
N MET A 7 -0.30 -14.55 13.81
CA MET A 7 -0.58 -13.73 15.00
C MET A 7 -0.57 -14.58 16.27
N SER A 8 -0.02 -14.03 17.35
CA SER A 8 0.00 -14.65 18.68
C SER A 8 -0.43 -13.62 19.74
N ASN A 9 -1.69 -13.19 19.67
CA ASN A 9 -2.29 -12.22 20.60
C ASN A 9 -3.70 -12.69 21.03
N ASP A 10 -4.24 -12.11 22.11
CA ASP A 10 -5.62 -12.39 22.53
C ASP A 10 -6.61 -11.65 21.64
N LEU A 11 -7.15 -12.34 20.63
CA LEU A 11 -8.09 -11.79 19.67
C LEU A 11 -9.42 -11.32 20.30
N ARG A 12 -9.75 -11.81 21.51
CA ARG A 12 -10.97 -11.41 22.24
C ARG A 12 -10.85 -10.00 22.81
N ASN A 13 -9.62 -9.55 23.08
CA ASN A 13 -9.33 -8.25 23.69
C ASN A 13 -8.35 -7.42 22.84
N LEU A 14 -8.47 -7.52 21.52
CA LEU A 14 -7.63 -6.74 20.61
C LEU A 14 -8.14 -5.30 20.51
N ASP A 15 -7.30 -4.35 20.90
CA ASP A 15 -7.61 -2.92 20.78
C ASP A 15 -7.81 -2.49 19.30
N ASN A 16 -8.48 -1.36 19.11
CA ASN A 16 -8.82 -0.88 17.77
C ASN A 16 -7.59 -0.50 16.93
N SER A 17 -6.52 -0.02 17.57
CA SER A 17 -5.29 0.40 16.90
C SER A 17 -4.55 -0.80 16.33
N ALA A 18 -4.38 -1.86 17.12
CA ALA A 18 -3.78 -3.12 16.71
C ALA A 18 -4.63 -3.81 15.66
N ARG A 19 -5.97 -3.79 15.80
CA ARG A 19 -6.88 -4.30 14.77
C ARG A 19 -6.73 -3.57 13.44
N PHE A 20 -6.64 -2.24 13.47
CA PHE A 20 -6.42 -1.43 12.27
C PHE A 20 -5.12 -1.80 11.55
N ILE A 21 -4.03 -1.98 12.30
CA ILE A 21 -2.73 -2.38 11.74
C ILE A 21 -2.79 -3.79 11.16
N LEU A 22 -3.30 -4.76 11.94
CA LEU A 22 -3.30 -6.18 11.55
C LEU A 22 -4.27 -6.49 10.40
N GLN A 23 -5.35 -5.72 10.26
CA GLN A 23 -6.35 -5.91 9.20
C GLN A 23 -6.19 -4.91 8.04
N ASN A 24 -5.07 -4.16 7.98
CA ASN A 24 -4.83 -3.22 6.91
C ASN A 24 -4.75 -3.96 5.55
N LYS A 25 -5.76 -3.75 4.71
CA LYS A 25 -5.93 -4.46 3.44
C LYS A 25 -4.75 -4.26 2.49
N MET A 26 -4.19 -3.06 2.45
CA MET A 26 -3.06 -2.74 1.58
C MET A 26 -1.77 -3.40 2.08
N ALA A 27 -1.52 -3.38 3.39
CA ALA A 27 -0.38 -4.09 3.98
C ALA A 27 -0.47 -5.61 3.75
N ILE A 28 -1.68 -6.18 3.89
CA ILE A 28 -1.94 -7.60 3.61
C ILE A 28 -1.74 -7.90 2.12
N ALA A 29 -2.29 -7.09 1.22
CA ALA A 29 -2.12 -7.28 -0.23
C ALA A 29 -0.65 -7.23 -0.66
N ILE A 30 0.13 -6.29 -0.09
CA ILE A 30 1.58 -6.22 -0.31
C ILE A 30 2.27 -7.46 0.23
N ASN A 31 1.88 -7.94 1.42
CA ASN A 31 2.45 -9.16 2.01
C ASN A 31 2.20 -10.37 1.09
N GLN A 32 0.96 -10.54 0.65
CA GLN A 32 0.41 -11.65 -0.14
C GLN A 32 0.58 -11.48 -1.66
N ASP A 33 1.45 -10.57 -2.11
CA ASP A 33 1.69 -10.37 -3.54
C ASP A 33 2.16 -11.67 -4.22
N PRO A 34 1.54 -12.05 -5.36
CA PRO A 34 1.72 -13.37 -5.98
C PRO A 34 3.11 -13.58 -6.57
N MET A 35 3.93 -12.54 -6.78
CA MET A 35 5.32 -12.74 -7.19
C MET A 35 6.13 -13.45 -6.10
N GLY A 36 5.70 -13.39 -4.83
CA GLY A 36 6.38 -14.06 -3.72
C GLY A 36 7.81 -13.57 -3.45
N ILE A 37 8.26 -12.49 -4.12
CA ILE A 37 9.63 -12.01 -3.99
C ILE A 37 9.81 -11.30 -2.66
N GLN A 38 10.84 -11.71 -1.92
CA GLN A 38 11.23 -11.09 -0.67
C GLN A 38 11.86 -9.71 -0.91
N GLY A 39 11.43 -8.72 -0.11
CA GLY A 39 12.06 -7.41 -0.08
C GLY A 39 13.45 -7.41 0.57
N ARG A 40 14.25 -6.42 0.22
CA ARG A 40 15.63 -6.22 0.70
C ARG A 40 15.83 -4.81 1.24
N ARG A 41 16.85 -4.61 2.07
CA ARG A 41 17.31 -3.26 2.43
C ARG A 41 17.99 -2.65 1.21
N LEU A 42 17.52 -1.50 0.76
CA LEU A 42 18.06 -0.74 -0.35
C LEU A 42 19.17 0.20 0.12
N LEU A 43 18.94 0.92 1.22
CA LEU A 43 19.86 1.93 1.74
C LEU A 43 19.90 1.91 3.27
N LYS A 44 21.04 2.33 3.81
CA LYS A 44 21.23 2.65 5.23
C LYS A 44 21.95 3.99 5.32
N GLU A 45 21.21 5.00 5.75
CA GLU A 45 21.68 6.37 5.83
C GLU A 45 22.43 6.64 7.12
N LYS A 46 23.34 7.62 7.10
CA LYS A 46 24.10 8.06 8.29
C LYS A 46 23.20 8.62 9.39
N ASN A 47 22.04 9.17 9.03
CA ASN A 47 21.07 9.74 9.97
C ASN A 47 20.17 8.69 10.65
N HIS A 48 20.53 7.39 10.56
CA HIS A 48 19.81 6.25 11.10
C HIS A 48 18.44 5.98 10.44
N ILE A 49 18.25 6.41 9.20
CA ILE A 49 17.12 5.98 8.37
C ILE A 49 17.55 4.80 7.51
N GLU A 50 16.72 3.76 7.47
CA GLU A 50 16.88 2.62 6.58
C GLU A 50 15.74 2.60 5.57
N VAL A 51 16.06 2.31 4.31
CA VAL A 51 15.06 2.15 3.25
C VAL A 51 15.04 0.71 2.80
N TYR A 52 13.87 0.08 2.87
CA TYR A 52 13.62 -1.26 2.35
C TYR A 52 12.76 -1.17 1.11
N TRP A 53 13.04 -2.06 0.17
CA TRP A 53 12.34 -2.14 -1.09
C TRP A 53 11.93 -3.58 -1.37
N ARG A 54 10.69 -3.77 -1.84
CA ARG A 54 10.16 -5.05 -2.30
C ARG A 54 9.52 -4.86 -3.68
N PRO A 55 9.91 -5.63 -4.71
CA PRO A 55 9.18 -5.65 -5.97
C PRO A 55 7.85 -6.37 -5.78
N LEU A 56 6.82 -5.88 -6.47
CA LEU A 56 5.46 -6.42 -6.46
C LEU A 56 4.97 -6.57 -7.90
N SER A 57 3.83 -7.24 -8.05
CA SER A 57 3.18 -7.47 -9.34
C SER A 57 2.86 -6.15 -10.07
N HIS A 58 2.69 -6.22 -11.40
CA HIS A 58 2.33 -5.07 -12.23
C HIS A 58 3.34 -3.92 -12.19
N SER A 59 4.63 -4.25 -12.04
CA SER A 59 5.73 -3.27 -11.93
C SER A 59 5.57 -2.31 -10.74
N ALA A 60 4.78 -2.69 -9.74
CA ALA A 60 4.67 -1.97 -8.49
C ALA A 60 5.78 -2.38 -7.51
N SER A 61 5.87 -1.66 -6.40
CA SER A 61 6.84 -1.93 -5.35
C SER A 61 6.36 -1.41 -4.00
N ALA A 62 6.81 -2.01 -2.92
CA ALA A 62 6.68 -1.45 -1.59
C ALA A 62 8.00 -0.81 -1.15
N LEU A 63 7.94 0.44 -0.70
CA LEU A 63 9.01 1.13 0.00
C LEU A 63 8.67 1.24 1.48
N VAL A 64 9.62 0.93 2.34
CA VAL A 64 9.51 1.15 3.79
C VAL A 64 10.66 2.01 4.24
N PHE A 65 10.35 3.15 4.82
CA PHE A 65 11.31 4.07 5.42
C PHE A 65 11.24 3.87 6.93
N LEU A 66 12.27 3.23 7.49
CA LEU A 66 12.35 2.88 8.91
C LEU A 66 13.32 3.84 9.62
N SER A 67 12.85 4.47 10.69
CA SER A 67 13.72 5.21 11.58
C SER A 67 14.30 4.29 12.65
N ARG A 68 15.64 4.23 12.73
CA ARG A 68 16.38 3.61 13.84
C ARG A 68 16.74 4.62 14.93
N ARG A 69 16.22 5.84 14.84
CA ARG A 69 16.38 6.89 15.85
C ARG A 69 15.46 6.66 17.03
N THR A 70 15.82 7.25 18.17
CA THR A 70 15.06 7.17 19.44
C THR A 70 14.74 8.55 20.03
N ASP A 71 15.00 9.63 19.29
CA ASP A 71 14.90 11.00 19.76
C ASP A 71 13.62 11.71 19.27
N MET A 72 13.63 12.30 18.08
CA MET A 72 12.53 13.10 17.52
C MET A 72 12.21 12.71 16.08
N PRO A 73 11.01 13.04 15.57
CA PRO A 73 10.68 12.80 14.17
C PRO A 73 11.72 13.40 13.22
N SER A 74 12.12 12.61 12.23
CA SER A 74 13.13 13.02 11.25
C SER A 74 12.49 13.32 9.92
N ARG A 75 12.87 14.45 9.30
CA ARG A 75 12.53 14.76 7.91
C ARG A 75 13.54 14.07 6.99
N TYR A 76 13.08 13.07 6.26
CA TYR A 76 13.89 12.35 5.28
C TYR A 76 13.60 12.92 3.88
N HIS A 77 14.61 13.54 3.28
CA HIS A 77 14.54 14.16 1.95
C HIS A 77 15.16 13.22 0.92
N THR A 78 14.39 12.82 -0.09
CA THR A 78 14.89 11.91 -1.14
C THR A 78 14.09 12.06 -2.44
N SER A 79 14.48 11.30 -3.46
CA SER A 79 13.79 11.18 -4.74
C SER A 79 13.84 9.73 -5.24
N LEU A 80 12.97 9.38 -6.16
CA LEU A 80 12.91 8.03 -6.71
C LEU A 80 14.23 7.63 -7.42
N ALA A 81 14.94 8.57 -8.05
CA ALA A 81 16.27 8.31 -8.63
C ALA A 81 17.31 7.89 -7.57
N LYS A 82 17.33 8.54 -6.39
CA LYS A 82 18.22 8.16 -5.27
C LYS A 82 17.90 6.75 -4.77
N LEU A 83 16.62 6.35 -4.87
CA LEU A 83 16.12 5.03 -4.55
C LEU A 83 16.22 4.02 -5.73
N LYS A 84 17.01 4.34 -6.76
CA LYS A 84 17.29 3.45 -7.90
C LYS A 84 16.06 3.04 -8.72
N TYR A 85 15.04 3.91 -8.78
CA TYR A 85 13.95 3.75 -9.73
C TYR A 85 14.36 4.29 -11.10
N ASP A 86 13.85 3.63 -12.15
CA ASP A 86 14.00 4.09 -13.53
C ASP A 86 13.14 5.32 -13.82
N ALA A 87 13.49 6.03 -14.88
CA ALA A 87 12.70 7.15 -15.39
C ALA A 87 11.27 6.70 -15.71
N GLY A 88 10.29 7.43 -15.17
CA GLY A 88 8.89 7.11 -15.32
C GLY A 88 8.01 8.03 -14.47
N ASN A 89 6.70 7.87 -14.62
CA ASN A 89 5.70 8.53 -13.78
C ASN A 89 5.12 7.49 -12.83
N TYR A 90 5.10 7.84 -11.55
CA TYR A 90 4.66 6.98 -10.46
C TYR A 90 3.67 7.73 -9.59
N GLU A 91 2.84 6.96 -8.90
CA GLU A 91 2.08 7.42 -7.75
C GLU A 91 2.45 6.54 -6.55
N ALA A 92 2.39 7.11 -5.35
CA ALA A 92 2.67 6.40 -4.11
C ALA A 92 1.47 6.50 -3.19
N TYR A 93 0.95 5.36 -2.77
CA TYR A 93 -0.08 5.25 -1.76
C TYR A 93 0.57 4.96 -0.40
N ASP A 94 0.33 5.83 0.58
CA ASP A 94 0.78 5.62 1.95
C ASP A 94 -0.15 4.63 2.66
N VAL A 95 0.42 3.49 3.07
CA VAL A 95 -0.32 2.32 3.55
C VAL A 95 -1.04 2.58 4.89
N PHE A 96 -0.55 3.51 5.71
CA PHE A 96 -1.11 3.74 7.06
C PHE A 96 -1.93 5.03 7.17
N THR A 97 -1.70 6.00 6.30
CA THR A 97 -2.44 7.28 6.31
C THR A 97 -3.51 7.38 5.22
N ASP A 98 -3.60 6.36 4.35
CA ASP A 98 -4.52 6.30 3.21
C ASP A 98 -4.42 7.52 2.26
N SER A 99 -3.24 8.16 2.23
CA SER A 99 -2.97 9.31 1.37
C SER A 99 -2.21 8.90 0.10
N THR A 100 -2.47 9.59 -1.01
CA THR A 100 -1.78 9.33 -2.28
C THR A 100 -0.95 10.52 -2.71
N VAL A 101 0.35 10.30 -2.91
CA VAL A 101 1.26 11.26 -3.53
C VAL A 101 1.27 11.01 -5.03
N LYS A 102 0.89 12.03 -5.80
CA LYS A 102 0.80 11.98 -7.27
C LYS A 102 1.96 12.71 -7.92
N GLY A 103 2.22 12.38 -9.19
CA GLY A 103 3.19 13.11 -10.01
C GLY A 103 4.64 12.89 -9.59
N LEU A 104 4.95 11.73 -8.99
CA LEU A 104 6.31 11.36 -8.68
C LEU A 104 7.00 10.93 -9.97
N ASN A 105 8.15 11.52 -10.26
CA ASN A 105 9.07 11.02 -11.26
C ASN A 105 10.46 10.81 -10.62
N ALA A 106 11.43 10.38 -11.43
CA ALA A 106 12.78 10.09 -10.94
C ALA A 106 13.44 11.31 -10.24
N THR A 107 13.18 12.54 -10.70
CA THR A 107 13.80 13.77 -10.20
C THR A 107 12.94 14.53 -9.18
N THR A 108 11.67 14.14 -8.99
CA THR A 108 10.80 14.74 -7.97
C THR A 108 11.37 14.47 -6.58
N GLU A 109 11.79 15.51 -5.89
CA GLU A 109 12.17 15.42 -4.48
C GLU A 109 10.91 15.44 -3.60
N PHE A 110 10.89 14.58 -2.60
CA PHE A 110 9.83 14.52 -1.60
C PHE A 110 10.42 14.41 -0.19
N THR A 111 9.62 14.78 0.80
CA THR A 111 10.02 14.79 2.21
C THR A 111 9.06 13.93 3.02
N LEU A 112 9.61 12.99 3.79
CA LEU A 112 8.87 12.14 4.70
C LEU A 112 9.16 12.53 6.14
N SER A 113 8.12 12.66 6.97
CA SER A 113 8.28 12.79 8.42
C SER A 113 8.18 11.40 9.05
N ILE A 114 9.29 10.90 9.59
CA ILE A 114 9.37 9.54 10.14
C ILE A 114 9.59 9.62 11.65
N ASN A 115 8.65 9.11 12.43
CA ASN A 115 8.74 9.08 13.90
C ASN A 115 9.90 8.18 14.36
N PRO A 116 10.49 8.43 15.55
CA PRO A 116 11.49 7.54 16.16
C PRO A 116 10.97 6.11 16.28
N SER A 117 11.79 5.13 15.92
CA SER A 117 11.41 3.69 15.86
C SER A 117 10.19 3.37 14.98
N GLY A 118 9.69 4.35 14.23
CA GLY A 118 8.51 4.23 13.38
C GLY A 118 8.85 3.98 11.92
N VAL A 119 7.79 3.78 11.13
CA VAL A 119 7.88 3.56 9.69
C VAL A 119 6.93 4.46 8.92
N VAL A 120 7.35 4.84 7.72
CA VAL A 120 6.45 5.24 6.63
C VAL A 120 6.51 4.13 5.58
N MET A 121 5.34 3.70 5.10
CA MET A 121 5.26 2.61 4.12
C MET A 121 4.46 3.06 2.91
N TRP A 122 5.08 2.99 1.74
CA TRP A 122 4.49 3.37 0.47
C TRP A 122 4.32 2.17 -0.45
N TYR A 123 3.15 2.07 -1.09
CA TYR A 123 2.91 1.27 -2.28
C TYR A 123 3.10 2.17 -3.51
N VAL A 124 4.21 1.98 -4.23
CA VAL A 124 4.59 2.77 -5.39
C VAL A 124 4.24 1.99 -6.66
N TYR A 125 3.49 2.61 -7.56
CA TYR A 125 3.05 1.99 -8.80
C TYR A 125 3.17 2.96 -9.99
N PRO A 126 3.49 2.45 -11.19
CA PRO A 126 3.59 3.29 -12.37
C PRO A 126 2.21 3.83 -12.73
N LYS A 127 2.14 5.13 -13.00
CA LYS A 127 0.97 5.77 -13.60
C LYS A 127 0.96 5.40 -15.07
N GLN A 128 0.47 4.21 -15.40
CA GLN A 128 0.38 3.74 -16.78
C GLN A 128 -0.25 4.82 -17.67
N HIS A 129 0.32 5.03 -18.86
CA HIS A 129 -0.39 5.70 -19.95
C HIS A 129 -1.72 4.96 -20.15
N SER A 130 -2.82 5.63 -19.83
CA SER A 130 -4.16 5.06 -19.75
C SER A 130 -4.62 4.46 -21.09
N LYS A 131 -4.42 3.16 -21.30
CA LYS A 131 -5.20 2.41 -22.30
C LYS A 131 -5.87 1.14 -21.78
N GLU A 132 -5.57 0.65 -20.58
CA GLU A 132 -6.14 -0.64 -20.10
C GLU A 132 -6.89 -0.59 -18.76
N THR A 133 -7.17 0.60 -18.21
CA THR A 133 -7.98 0.69 -16.97
C THR A 133 -9.49 0.76 -17.21
N LYS A 134 -9.94 0.68 -18.48
CA LYS A 134 -11.39 0.68 -18.81
C LYS A 134 -12.06 -0.69 -18.62
N THR A 135 -11.31 -1.78 -18.50
CA THR A 135 -11.87 -3.14 -18.44
C THR A 135 -12.27 -3.58 -17.02
N LEU A 136 -11.61 -3.06 -15.97
CA LEU A 136 -11.96 -3.40 -14.58
C LEU A 136 -13.09 -2.52 -14.02
N HIS A 137 -13.21 -1.26 -14.48
CA HIS A 137 -14.33 -0.39 -14.08
C HIS A 137 -15.67 -0.79 -14.72
N HIS A 138 -15.66 -1.52 -15.84
CA HIS A 138 -16.89 -1.94 -16.51
C HIS A 138 -17.49 -3.23 -15.91
N GLN A 139 -16.68 -4.13 -15.36
CA GLN A 139 -17.18 -5.34 -14.69
C GLN A 139 -17.80 -5.03 -13.32
N HIS A 140 -17.26 -4.08 -12.57
CA HIS A 140 -17.83 -3.69 -11.27
C HIS A 140 -19.17 -2.95 -11.39
N LYS A 141 -19.39 -2.21 -12.49
CA LYS A 141 -20.69 -1.55 -12.73
C LYS A 141 -21.79 -2.54 -13.16
N LYS A 142 -21.45 -3.56 -13.97
CA LYS A 142 -22.43 -4.59 -14.37
C LYS A 142 -22.88 -5.45 -13.18
N ALA A 143 -21.95 -5.92 -12.33
CA ALA A 143 -22.30 -6.78 -11.20
C ALA A 143 -23.26 -6.09 -10.21
N SER A 144 -23.08 -4.79 -9.97
CA SER A 144 -24.00 -4.03 -9.10
C SER A 144 -25.35 -3.76 -9.77
N GLN A 145 -25.44 -3.65 -11.09
CA GLN A 145 -26.71 -3.36 -11.78
C GLN A 145 -27.63 -4.60 -11.87
N PHE A 146 -27.07 -5.80 -11.91
CA PHE A 146 -27.85 -7.05 -11.93
C PHE A 146 -28.36 -7.48 -10.53
N ALA A 147 -27.76 -7.00 -9.45
CA ALA A 147 -28.17 -7.34 -8.09
C ALA A 147 -29.44 -6.59 -7.61
N PHE A 148 -29.78 -5.44 -8.24
CA PHE A 148 -30.93 -4.62 -7.84
C PHE A 148 -32.25 -4.94 -8.56
N HIS A 149 -32.30 -5.95 -9.45
CA HIS A 149 -33.51 -6.30 -10.22
C HIS A 149 -34.18 -7.63 -9.82
N LYS A 150 -33.78 -8.27 -8.71
CA LYS A 150 -34.35 -9.56 -8.29
C LYS A 150 -34.85 -9.58 -6.85
N ALA A 151 -35.74 -8.65 -6.53
CA ALA A 151 -36.58 -8.73 -5.33
C ALA A 151 -37.93 -8.05 -5.59
N GLU A 152 -38.87 -8.79 -6.17
CA GLU A 152 -40.30 -8.46 -6.13
C GLU A 152 -41.03 -9.67 -5.51
N PRO A 153 -41.79 -9.50 -4.41
CA PRO A 153 -42.53 -10.59 -3.80
C PRO A 153 -43.79 -10.89 -4.61
N ALA A 154 -43.95 -12.16 -5.00
CA ALA A 154 -45.18 -12.66 -5.61
C ALA A 154 -46.37 -12.51 -4.64
N GLN A 155 -47.42 -11.83 -5.10
CA GLN A 155 -48.72 -11.77 -4.43
C GLN A 155 -49.38 -13.15 -4.44
N LEU A 156 -49.73 -13.66 -3.25
CA LEU A 156 -50.53 -14.87 -3.10
C LEU A 156 -51.99 -14.47 -2.89
N THR A 157 -52.81 -14.69 -3.92
CA THR A 157 -54.28 -14.69 -3.86
C THR A 157 -54.74 -15.97 -3.18
N VAL A 158 -55.60 -15.86 -2.17
CA VAL A 158 -56.41 -16.99 -1.67
C VAL A 158 -57.86 -16.51 -1.56
N LEU A 159 -58.76 -17.37 -2.06
CA LEU A 159 -60.22 -17.27 -2.12
C LEU A 159 -60.87 -17.09 -0.74
#